data_AF-A0AAW5P863-F1
#
_entry.id   AF-A0AAW5P863-F1
#
_cell.length_a   1.000
_cell.length_b   1.000
_cell.length_c   1.000
_cell.angle_alpha   90.00
_cell.angle_beta   90.00
_cell.angle_gamma   90.00
#
_symmetry.space_group_name_H-M   'P 1'
#
loop_
_entity.id
_entity.type
_entity.pdbx_description
1 polymer ?
#
loop_
_entity_poly.entity_id
_entity_poly.type
_entity_poly.pdbx_seq_one_letter_code
_entity_poly.pdbx_strand_id
1 'polypeptide(L)'
;MADIRLLQIPSDGAVTYKIPGEVPLRAEGIVSLAQAVVNNLLTTPGSDALSPNRGAGLGDLTRRYRTNSSDLREEIKSRVDELAVEMKNEQQELDLPPDETLASMSVSGVNRNSDDPSQLDIFITVRSAAGQNAEIQV
;
A
#
# COMPACT_ATOMS: atom_id res chain seq x y z
N MET A 1 5.18 14.88 8.34
CA MET A 1 6.10 13.84 7.85
C MET A 1 5.82 12.57 8.63
N ALA A 2 5.21 11.58 7.99
CA ALA A 2 5.61 10.18 8.21
C ALA A 2 6.89 9.96 7.35
N ASP A 3 7.76 8.98 7.59
CA ASP A 3 9.09 8.89 6.91
C ASP A 3 9.46 7.39 6.68
N ILE A 4 10.62 6.91 6.18
CA ILE A 4 10.81 5.50 5.72
C ILE A 4 11.63 4.56 6.67
N ARG A 5 11.21 3.32 6.96
CA ARG A 5 11.91 2.39 7.90
C ARG A 5 11.53 0.92 7.79
N LEU A 6 12.20 0.09 8.60
CA LEU A 6 12.10 -1.36 8.66
C LEU A 6 12.21 -1.93 10.10
N LEU A 7 11.35 -2.91 10.41
CA LEU A 7 11.48 -3.81 11.56
C LEU A 7 11.65 -5.24 11.04
N GLN A 8 12.91 -5.65 10.89
CA GLN A 8 13.38 -7.05 10.77
C GLN A 8 12.85 -7.87 9.58
N ILE A 9 13.75 -8.42 8.76
CA ILE A 9 13.39 -9.38 7.70
C ILE A 9 13.26 -10.77 8.33
N PRO A 10 12.07 -11.40 8.38
CA PRO A 10 11.94 -12.80 8.75
C PRO A 10 12.38 -13.71 7.59
N SER A 11 12.89 -14.88 7.92
CA SER A 11 13.49 -15.84 6.97
C SER A 11 12.48 -16.57 6.07
N ASP A 12 11.21 -16.20 6.12
CA ASP A 12 10.09 -16.75 5.31
C ASP A 12 9.65 -15.81 4.17
N GLY A 13 10.22 -14.60 4.08
CA GLY A 13 9.97 -13.65 2.98
C GLY A 13 8.78 -12.71 3.20
N ALA A 14 8.13 -12.74 4.37
CA ALA A 14 7.13 -11.74 4.73
C ALA A 14 7.81 -10.43 5.18
N VAL A 15 8.06 -9.51 4.23
CA VAL A 15 8.45 -8.14 4.59
C VAL A 15 7.22 -7.42 5.16
N THR A 16 7.34 -6.80 6.34
CA THR A 16 6.32 -5.92 6.93
C THR A 16 6.87 -4.49 6.99
N TYR A 17 6.30 -3.58 6.19
CA TYR A 17 6.74 -2.19 6.14
C TYR A 17 6.06 -1.34 7.22
N LYS A 18 6.83 -0.68 8.10
CA LYS A 18 6.34 0.41 8.96
C LYS A 18 7.40 1.51 9.02
N ILE A 19 6.99 2.78 8.93
CA ILE A 19 7.85 3.77 8.28
C ILE A 19 8.08 5.06 9.15
N PRO A 20 9.29 5.22 9.77
CA PRO A 20 10.08 6.50 9.90
C PRO A 20 11.64 6.47 9.65
N GLY A 21 12.27 7.24 8.73
CA GLY A 21 13.75 7.40 8.67
C GLY A 21 14.52 7.74 7.35
N GLU A 22 14.59 6.82 6.37
CA GLU A 22 15.76 6.68 5.46
C GLU A 22 15.51 6.92 3.95
N VAL A 23 16.44 7.65 3.32
CA VAL A 23 16.51 7.84 1.86
C VAL A 23 16.86 6.50 1.18
N PRO A 24 16.09 6.03 0.18
CA PRO A 24 16.12 4.62 -0.21
C PRO A 24 17.39 4.23 -0.99
N LEU A 25 17.96 3.08 -0.61
CA LEU A 25 18.64 2.18 -1.55
C LEU A 25 17.76 2.01 -2.79
N ARG A 26 18.35 1.88 -3.99
CA ARG A 26 17.57 1.51 -5.18
C ARG A 26 16.78 0.24 -4.87
N ALA A 27 15.47 0.38 -4.75
CA ALA A 27 14.58 -0.74 -4.58
C ALA A 27 14.46 -1.44 -5.93
N GLU A 28 14.63 -2.76 -5.93
CA GLU A 28 14.56 -3.60 -7.12
C GLU A 28 13.49 -4.69 -6.89
N GLY A 29 12.80 -5.09 -7.95
CA GLY A 29 11.79 -6.14 -7.91
C GLY A 29 10.63 -5.81 -6.95
N ILE A 30 10.20 -6.79 -6.15
CA ILE A 30 9.01 -6.61 -5.30
C ILE A 30 9.16 -5.50 -4.23
N VAL A 31 10.37 -5.07 -3.88
CA VAL A 31 10.58 -3.90 -3.00
C VAL A 31 10.20 -2.60 -3.73
N SER A 32 10.54 -2.48 -5.02
CA SER A 32 10.14 -1.37 -5.89
C SER A 32 8.62 -1.31 -6.01
N LEU A 33 8.00 -2.45 -6.31
CA LEU A 33 6.54 -2.59 -6.39
C LEU A 33 5.86 -2.24 -5.05
N ALA A 34 6.36 -2.74 -3.92
CA ALA A 34 5.79 -2.44 -2.61
C ALA A 34 5.85 -0.95 -2.26
N GLN A 35 6.96 -0.27 -2.58
CA GLN A 35 7.08 1.18 -2.41
C GLN A 35 6.12 1.95 -3.33
N ALA A 36 5.96 1.54 -4.60
CA ALA A 36 4.99 2.13 -5.51
C ALA A 36 3.54 1.98 -4.99
N VAL A 37 3.20 0.79 -4.48
CA VAL A 37 1.91 0.52 -3.84
C VAL A 37 1.71 1.41 -2.60
N VAL A 38 2.65 1.44 -1.64
CA VAL A 38 2.58 2.32 -0.44
C VAL A 38 2.34 3.78 -0.83
N ASN A 39 3.10 4.29 -1.79
CA ASN A 39 2.98 5.68 -2.24
C ASN A 39 1.59 5.97 -2.81
N ASN A 40 1.06 5.10 -3.66
CA ASN A 40 -0.28 5.27 -4.21
C ASN A 40 -1.38 5.08 -3.12
N LEU A 41 -1.22 4.16 -2.17
CA LEU A 41 -2.18 3.96 -1.08
C LEU A 41 -2.32 5.21 -0.18
N LEU A 42 -1.20 5.89 0.08
CA LEU A 42 -1.13 7.10 0.90
C LEU A 42 -1.42 8.40 0.12
N THR A 43 -1.34 8.38 -1.21
CA THR A 43 -1.65 9.54 -2.06
C THR A 43 -3.15 9.80 -2.06
N THR A 44 -3.55 11.02 -1.73
CA THR A 44 -4.95 11.48 -1.80
C THR A 44 -5.31 11.83 -3.25
N PRO A 45 -6.41 11.29 -3.81
CA PRO A 45 -6.94 11.72 -5.11
C PRO A 45 -7.08 13.25 -5.21
N GLY A 46 -6.74 13.79 -6.37
CA GLY A 46 -6.75 15.23 -6.66
C GLY A 46 -5.56 16.02 -6.11
N SER A 47 -4.59 15.36 -5.46
CA SER A 47 -3.33 16.00 -5.03
C SER A 47 -2.34 16.21 -6.18
N ASP A 48 -2.38 15.36 -7.20
CA ASP A 48 -1.62 15.53 -8.45
C ASP A 48 -2.51 16.16 -9.53
N ALA A 49 -2.08 17.29 -10.09
CA ALA A 49 -2.81 18.00 -11.13
C ALA A 49 -2.72 17.32 -12.52
N LEU A 50 -1.72 16.46 -12.73
CA LEU A 50 -1.54 15.68 -13.97
C LEU A 50 -2.25 14.33 -13.89
N SER A 51 -2.40 13.79 -12.67
CA SER A 51 -3.06 12.50 -12.42
C SER A 51 -4.10 12.62 -11.29
N PRO A 52 -5.20 13.36 -11.49
CA PRO A 52 -6.15 13.70 -10.42
C PRO A 52 -6.92 12.50 -9.84
N ASN A 53 -6.97 11.37 -10.54
CA ASN A 53 -7.59 10.14 -10.01
C ASN A 53 -6.63 9.30 -9.17
N ARG A 54 -5.32 9.59 -9.20
CA ARG A 54 -4.28 8.72 -8.66
C ARG A 54 -4.37 8.59 -7.13
N GLY A 55 -4.37 7.34 -6.68
CA GLY A 55 -4.14 6.95 -5.29
C GLY A 55 -5.40 6.60 -4.51
N ALA A 56 -5.24 5.93 -3.37
CA ALA A 56 -6.36 5.41 -2.57
C ALA A 56 -6.81 6.34 -1.42
N GLY A 57 -6.00 7.34 -1.06
CA GLY A 57 -6.31 8.29 0.01
C GLY A 57 -6.54 7.67 1.40
N LEU A 58 -5.95 6.52 1.69
CA LEU A 58 -6.23 5.77 2.94
C LEU A 58 -5.90 6.59 4.20
N GLY A 59 -4.87 7.45 4.13
CA GLY A 59 -4.50 8.38 5.20
C GLY A 59 -5.55 9.45 5.52
N ASP A 60 -6.51 9.72 4.63
CA ASP A 60 -7.64 10.62 4.89
C ASP A 60 -8.91 9.84 5.26
N LEU A 61 -9.11 8.66 4.70
CA LEU A 61 -10.20 7.75 5.05
C LEU A 61 -10.18 7.34 6.53
N THR A 62 -9.02 6.89 7.01
CA THR A 62 -8.81 6.55 8.43
C THR A 62 -9.11 7.70 9.39
N ARG A 63 -8.85 8.96 8.98
CA ARG A 63 -9.21 10.15 9.75
C ARG A 63 -10.71 10.44 9.77
N ARG A 64 -11.43 10.19 8.68
CA ARG A 64 -12.88 10.44 8.56
C ARG A 64 -13.73 9.44 9.33
N TYR A 65 -13.35 8.17 9.36
CA TYR A 65 -14.18 7.06 9.88
C TYR A 65 -13.76 6.55 11.27
N ARG A 66 -13.26 7.43 12.15
CA ARG A 66 -12.80 7.05 13.51
C ARG A 66 -13.81 6.27 14.36
N THR A 67 -15.12 6.35 14.08
CA THR A 67 -16.18 5.73 14.88
C THR A 67 -16.85 4.49 14.25
N ASN A 68 -17.02 4.40 12.92
CA ASN A 68 -17.70 3.26 12.26
C ASN A 68 -16.68 2.29 11.63
N SER A 69 -16.62 1.06 12.14
CA SER A 69 -15.60 0.07 11.75
C SER A 69 -16.02 -0.92 10.66
N SER A 70 -17.31 -1.13 10.41
CA SER A 70 -17.82 -1.98 9.32
C SER A 70 -17.57 -1.31 7.98
N ASP A 71 -18.18 -0.14 7.81
CA ASP A 71 -18.27 0.61 6.56
C ASP A 71 -16.85 1.01 6.08
N LEU A 72 -15.96 1.32 7.03
CA LEU A 72 -14.56 1.63 6.76
C LEU A 72 -13.78 0.43 6.19
N ARG A 73 -14.06 -0.80 6.61
CA ARG A 73 -13.37 -1.99 6.06
C ARG A 73 -13.78 -2.26 4.63
N GLU A 74 -15.06 -2.07 4.30
CA GLU A 74 -15.56 -2.22 2.94
C GLU A 74 -15.03 -1.10 2.03
N GLU A 75 -15.02 0.14 2.50
CA GLU A 75 -14.47 1.30 1.78
C GLU A 75 -12.95 1.15 1.54
N ILE A 76 -12.16 0.78 2.56
CA ILE A 76 -10.72 0.48 2.40
C ILE A 76 -10.52 -0.60 1.32
N LYS A 77 -11.33 -1.66 1.35
CA LYS A 77 -11.25 -2.74 0.35
C LYS A 77 -11.57 -2.23 -1.06
N SER A 78 -12.65 -1.47 -1.23
CA SER A 78 -13.01 -0.89 -2.55
C SER A 78 -11.86 -0.06 -3.11
N ARG A 79 -11.25 0.81 -2.29
CA ARG A 79 -10.12 1.65 -2.69
C ARG A 79 -8.87 0.87 -3.08
N VAL A 80 -8.59 -0.23 -2.38
CA VAL A 80 -7.46 -1.12 -2.69
C VAL A 80 -7.75 -1.91 -3.97
N ASP A 81 -8.97 -2.41 -4.17
CA ASP A 81 -9.37 -3.12 -5.38
C ASP A 81 -9.39 -2.17 -6.61
N GLU A 82 -9.86 -0.92 -6.45
CA GLU A 82 -9.78 0.17 -7.44
C GLU A 82 -8.32 0.45 -7.84
N LEU A 83 -7.45 0.74 -6.86
CA LEU A 83 -6.04 1.04 -7.10
C LEU A 83 -5.30 -0.15 -7.75
N ALA A 84 -5.67 -1.38 -7.42
CA ALA A 84 -5.08 -2.58 -8.03
C ALA A 84 -5.38 -2.67 -9.54
N VAL A 85 -6.52 -2.16 -9.99
CA VAL A 85 -6.88 -2.07 -11.42
C VAL A 85 -6.14 -0.90 -12.08
N GLU A 86 -6.11 0.27 -11.45
CA GLU A 86 -5.40 1.45 -11.97
C GLU A 86 -3.91 1.16 -12.18
N MET A 87 -3.21 0.66 -11.15
CA MET A 87 -1.78 0.33 -11.26
C MET A 87 -1.50 -0.71 -12.34
N LYS A 88 -2.38 -1.70 -12.54
CA LYS A 88 -2.23 -2.68 -13.63
C LYS A 88 -2.40 -2.07 -15.02
N ASN A 89 -3.24 -1.05 -15.16
CA ASN A 89 -3.44 -0.36 -16.43
C ASN A 89 -2.26 0.57 -16.71
N GLU A 90 -1.80 1.34 -15.71
CA GLU A 90 -0.58 2.16 -15.82
C GLU A 90 0.64 1.31 -16.18
N GLN A 91 0.82 0.15 -15.53
CA GLN A 91 1.94 -0.75 -15.79
C GLN A 91 1.86 -1.50 -17.13
N GLN A 92 0.70 -1.55 -17.82
CA GLN A 92 0.63 -2.11 -19.18
C GLN A 92 1.31 -1.21 -20.22
N GLU A 93 1.44 0.09 -19.95
CA GLU A 93 2.10 1.06 -20.82
C GLU A 93 3.61 1.19 -20.54
N LEU A 94 4.11 0.50 -19.50
CA LEU A 94 5.49 0.57 -19.02
C LEU A 94 6.18 -0.80 -19.21
N ASP A 95 7.35 -0.80 -19.84
CA ASP A 95 8.18 -2.00 -20.02
C ASP A 95 8.91 -2.37 -18.71
N LEU A 96 8.14 -2.78 -17.71
CA LEU A 96 8.62 -3.09 -16.36
C LEU A 96 9.00 -4.56 -16.21
N PRO A 97 10.02 -4.87 -15.37
CA PRO A 97 10.32 -6.24 -14.98
C PRO A 97 9.12 -6.97 -14.33
N PRO A 98 8.96 -8.29 -14.53
CA PRO A 98 7.85 -9.05 -13.94
C PRO A 98 7.81 -9.04 -12.40
N ASP A 99 8.95 -8.86 -11.74
CA ASP A 99 9.07 -8.70 -10.30
C ASP A 99 8.65 -7.31 -9.79
N GLU A 100 8.63 -6.30 -10.66
CA GLU A 100 8.13 -4.95 -10.39
C GLU A 100 6.66 -4.74 -10.84
N THR A 101 6.11 -5.70 -11.60
CA THR A 101 4.75 -5.65 -12.16
C THR A 101 3.72 -6.28 -11.21
N LEU A 102 2.57 -5.63 -11.00
CA LEU A 102 1.52 -6.06 -10.08
C LEU A 102 0.66 -7.22 -10.64
N ALA A 103 0.72 -8.41 -10.04
CA ALA A 103 -0.18 -9.52 -10.36
C ALA A 103 -1.49 -9.45 -9.57
N SER A 104 -1.43 -9.15 -8.27
CA SER A 104 -2.61 -8.99 -7.42
C SER A 104 -2.30 -8.19 -6.17
N MET A 105 -3.30 -7.47 -5.67
CA MET A 105 -3.28 -6.78 -4.38
C MET A 105 -4.59 -7.09 -3.66
N SER A 106 -4.55 -7.22 -2.32
CA SER A 106 -5.75 -7.48 -1.51
C SER A 106 -5.53 -7.10 -0.06
N VAL A 107 -6.57 -6.57 0.61
CA VAL A 107 -6.55 -6.33 2.05
C VAL A 107 -6.56 -7.67 2.82
N SER A 108 -5.49 -7.97 3.56
CA SER A 108 -5.39 -9.13 4.46
C SER A 108 -5.97 -8.85 5.85
N GLY A 109 -5.98 -7.59 6.30
CA GLY A 109 -6.54 -7.21 7.60
C GLY A 109 -6.71 -5.71 7.79
N VAL A 110 -7.57 -5.32 8.74
CA VAL A 110 -7.73 -3.94 9.21
C VAL A 110 -7.96 -3.98 10.71
N ASN A 111 -6.93 -3.67 11.49
CA ASN A 111 -6.95 -3.71 12.94
C ASN A 111 -6.92 -2.30 13.52
N ARG A 112 -7.46 -2.09 14.72
CA ARG A 112 -7.13 -0.89 15.50
C ARG A 112 -5.83 -1.18 16.26
N ASN A 113 -4.94 -0.20 16.28
CA ASN A 113 -3.73 -0.28 17.09
C ASN A 113 -4.13 -0.40 18.57
N SER A 114 -3.53 -1.35 19.29
CA SER A 114 -3.81 -1.60 20.71
C SER A 114 -3.41 -0.42 21.61
N ASP A 115 -2.38 0.31 21.20
CA ASP A 115 -1.72 1.34 21.99
C ASP A 115 -2.30 2.74 21.69
N ASP A 116 -2.81 2.94 20.48
CA ASP A 116 -3.59 4.12 20.07
C ASP A 116 -4.84 3.68 19.28
N PRO A 117 -6.01 3.53 19.94
CA PRO A 117 -7.26 3.15 19.29
C PRO A 117 -7.79 4.16 18.24
N SER A 118 -7.15 5.33 18.11
CA SER A 118 -7.43 6.30 17.06
C SER A 118 -6.64 6.08 15.77
N GLN A 119 -5.68 5.15 15.80
CA GLN A 119 -4.93 4.61 14.65
C GLN A 119 -5.50 3.27 14.20
N LEU A 120 -5.35 3.02 12.89
CA LEU A 120 -5.71 1.77 12.24
C LEU A 120 -4.45 1.24 11.57
N ASP A 121 -4.18 -0.05 11.73
CA ASP A 121 -3.17 -0.78 10.98
C ASP A 121 -3.89 -1.53 9.86
N ILE A 122 -3.66 -1.12 8.61
CA ILE A 122 -4.21 -1.74 7.40
C ILE A 122 -3.16 -2.66 6.79
N PHE A 123 -3.46 -3.95 6.70
CA PHE A 123 -2.58 -4.97 6.14
C PHE A 123 -3.02 -5.31 4.72
N ILE A 124 -2.10 -5.19 3.77
CA ILE A 124 -2.34 -5.39 2.34
C ILE A 124 -1.28 -6.36 1.80
N THR A 125 -1.73 -7.49 1.26
CA THR A 125 -0.88 -8.42 0.52
C THR A 125 -0.73 -7.96 -0.91
N VAL A 126 0.51 -7.89 -1.40
CA VAL A 126 0.89 -7.59 -2.78
C VAL A 126 1.61 -8.80 -3.37
N ARG A 127 1.32 -9.10 -4.64
CA ARG A 127 2.00 -10.15 -5.40
C ARG A 127 2.50 -9.62 -6.73
N SER A 128 3.75 -9.89 -7.08
CA SER A 128 4.34 -9.54 -8.38
C SER A 128 4.01 -10.56 -9.47
N ALA A 129 4.15 -10.19 -10.75
CA ALA A 129 3.99 -11.11 -11.88
C ALA A 129 5.04 -12.23 -11.91
N ALA A 130 6.22 -11.99 -11.33
CA ALA A 130 7.21 -13.04 -11.01
C ALA A 130 6.75 -14.02 -9.91
N GLY A 131 5.63 -13.73 -9.24
CA GLY A 131 5.03 -14.61 -8.24
C GLY A 131 5.53 -14.42 -6.80
N GLN A 132 6.40 -13.44 -6.55
CA GLN A 132 6.82 -13.06 -5.19
C GLN A 132 5.66 -12.38 -4.45
N ASN A 133 5.65 -12.45 -3.11
CA ASN A 133 4.66 -11.77 -2.26
C ASN A 133 5.34 -10.80 -1.29
N ALA A 134 4.63 -9.75 -0.89
CA ALA A 134 4.99 -8.84 0.19
C ALA A 134 3.74 -8.46 0.99
N GLU A 135 3.92 -8.08 2.26
CA GLU A 135 2.84 -7.50 3.07
C GLU A 135 3.15 -6.04 3.41
N ILE A 136 2.15 -5.19 3.30
CA ILE A 136 2.28 -3.76 3.55
C ILE A 136 1.38 -3.43 4.73
N GLN A 137 1.95 -2.79 5.74
CA GLN A 137 1.20 -2.19 6.85
C GLN A 137 1.14 -0.67 6.62
N VAL A 138 -0.07 -0.12 6.58
CA VAL A 138 -0.37 1.31 6.38
C VAL A 138 -1.11 1.85 7.60
#